data_AF-A0A3B8XJ47-F1
#
_entry.id   AF-A0A3B8XJ47-F1
#
_cell.length_a   1.000
_cell.length_b   1.000
_cell.length_c   1.000
_cell.angle_alpha   90.00
_cell.angle_beta   90.00
_cell.angle_gamma   90.00
#
_symmetry.space_group_name_H-M   'P 1'
#
loop_
_entity.id
_entity.type
_entity.pdbx_description
1 polymer ?
#
loop_
_entity_poly.entity_id
_entity_poly.type
_entity_poly.pdbx_seq_one_letter_code
_entity_poly.pdbx_strand_id
1 'polypeptide(L)'
;MSRGWLARTALVALLAICAVGLLGSVTAIAMVDYFAGDLPTIDQLQTSKLTQTSRILDRNGNLIEALYHQNRTVVRLSKISAKL
;
A
#
# COMPACT_ATOMS: atom_id res chain seq x y z
N MET A 1 15.81 -34.32 -36.50
CA MET A 1 14.89 -34.31 -35.33
C MET A 1 13.59 -34.96 -35.71
N SER A 2 13.11 -35.95 -34.95
CA SER A 2 11.84 -36.64 -35.25
C SER A 2 10.65 -35.80 -34.77
N ARG A 3 9.52 -35.90 -35.49
CA ARG A 3 8.28 -35.14 -35.19
C ARG A 3 7.78 -35.34 -33.75
N GLY A 4 8.02 -36.54 -33.19
CA GLY A 4 7.67 -36.86 -31.80
C GLY A 4 8.56 -36.19 -30.75
N TRP A 5 9.84 -35.92 -31.06
CA TRP A 5 10.73 -35.18 -30.16
C TRP A 5 10.31 -33.72 -30.04
N LEU A 6 10.00 -33.08 -31.18
CA LEU A 6 9.49 -31.71 -31.25
C LEU A 6 8.17 -31.54 -30.49
N ALA A 7 7.24 -32.48 -30.63
CA ALA A 7 5.96 -32.44 -29.93
C ALA A 7 6.13 -32.54 -28.41
N ARG A 8 7.03 -33.40 -27.94
CA ARG A 8 7.32 -33.55 -26.50
C ARG A 8 7.97 -32.29 -25.92
N THR A 9 8.96 -31.71 -26.62
CA THR A 9 9.59 -30.47 -26.16
C THR A 9 8.59 -29.31 -26.13
N ALA A 10 7.71 -29.21 -27.13
CA ALA A 10 6.68 -28.19 -27.18
C ALA A 10 5.67 -28.33 -26.02
N LEU A 11 5.25 -29.56 -25.71
CA LEU A 11 4.33 -29.83 -24.62
C LEU A 11 4.95 -29.52 -23.25
N VAL A 12 6.22 -29.88 -23.04
CA VAL A 12 6.95 -29.55 -21.80
C VAL A 12 7.11 -28.03 -21.66
N ALA A 13 7.44 -27.32 -22.75
CA ALA A 13 7.53 -25.87 -22.74
C ALA A 13 6.18 -25.21 -22.40
N LEU A 14 5.08 -25.70 -22.97
CA LEU A 14 3.73 -25.20 -22.68
C LEU A 14 3.38 -25.38 -21.20
N LEU A 15 3.62 -26.57 -20.64
CA LEU A 15 3.37 -26.84 -19.22
C LEU A 15 4.22 -25.94 -18.30
N ALA A 16 5.48 -25.71 -18.65
CA ALA A 16 6.35 -24.80 -17.90
C ALA A 16 5.83 -23.36 -17.92
N ILE A 17 5.36 -22.87 -19.07
CA ILE A 17 4.77 -21.54 -19.21
C ILE A 17 3.50 -21.43 -18.35
N CYS A 18 2.62 -22.44 -18.40
CA CYS A 18 1.42 -22.46 -17.55
C CYS A 18 1.77 -22.46 -16.06
N ALA A 19 2.74 -23.25 -15.64
CA ALA A 19 3.18 -23.32 -14.25
C ALA A 19 3.72 -21.97 -13.74
N VAL A 20 4.57 -21.31 -14.55
CA VAL A 20 5.08 -19.96 -14.24
C VAL A 20 3.94 -18.94 -14.18
N GLY A 21 2.98 -19.01 -15.10
CA GLY A 21 1.80 -18.14 -15.10
C GLY A 21 0.98 -18.28 -13.82
N LEU A 22 0.69 -19.52 -13.39
CA LEU A 22 -0.05 -19.79 -12.16
C LEU A 22 0.69 -19.30 -10.91
N LEU A 23 2.00 -19.57 -10.82
CA LEU A 23 2.84 -19.06 -9.73
C LEU A 23 2.81 -17.52 -9.68
N GLY A 24 2.91 -16.86 -10.83
CA GLY A 24 2.83 -15.40 -10.92
C GLY A 24 1.47 -14.83 -10.50
N SER A 25 0.37 -15.51 -10.80
CA SER A 25 -0.96 -15.09 -10.34
C SER A 25 -1.10 -15.19 -8.81
N VAL A 26 -0.62 -16.28 -8.21
CA VAL A 26 -0.67 -16.46 -6.75
C VAL A 26 0.15 -15.38 -6.03
N THR A 27 1.35 -15.08 -6.53
CA THR A 27 2.19 -14.03 -5.94
C THR A 27 1.57 -12.65 -6.07
N ALA A 28 0.93 -12.33 -7.21
CA ALA A 28 0.24 -11.07 -7.40
C ALA A 28 -0.93 -10.89 -6.42
N ILE A 29 -1.77 -11.92 -6.23
CA ILE A 29 -2.87 -11.91 -5.26
C ILE A 29 -2.33 -11.69 -3.85
N ALA A 30 -1.31 -12.44 -3.44
CA ALA A 30 -0.71 -12.31 -2.12
C ALA A 30 -0.13 -10.90 -1.88
N MET A 31 0.45 -10.27 -2.91
CA MET A 31 0.97 -8.90 -2.80
C MET A 31 -0.16 -7.88 -2.62
N VAL A 32 -1.25 -8.04 -3.36
CA VAL A 32 -2.44 -7.17 -3.22
C VAL A 32 -3.02 -7.31 -1.82
N ASP A 33 -3.21 -8.53 -1.31
CA ASP A 33 -3.72 -8.76 0.05
C ASP A 33 -2.80 -8.16 1.12
N TYR A 34 -1.47 -8.30 0.95
CA TYR A 34 -0.50 -7.75 1.89
C TYR A 34 -0.59 -6.22 1.99
N PHE A 35 -0.71 -5.51 0.85
CA PHE A 35 -0.82 -4.05 0.88
C PHE A 35 -2.23 -3.56 1.19
N ALA A 36 -3.26 -4.27 0.74
CA ALA A 36 -4.65 -3.89 0.99
C ALA A 36 -5.06 -4.12 2.44
N GLY A 37 -4.50 -5.14 3.11
CA GLY A 37 -4.77 -5.41 4.53
C GLY A 37 -4.33 -4.29 5.47
N ASP A 38 -3.33 -3.50 5.07
CA ASP A 38 -2.82 -2.35 5.82
C ASP A 38 -3.51 -1.02 5.42
N LEU A 39 -4.44 -1.03 4.47
CA LEU A 39 -5.19 0.18 4.10
C LEU A 39 -6.25 0.49 5.18
N PRO A 40 -6.38 1.77 5.59
CA PRO A 40 -7.46 2.16 6.48
C PRO A 40 -8.81 1.88 5.83
N THR A 41 -9.76 1.37 6.60
CA THR A 41 -11.13 1.17 6.11
C THR A 41 -11.77 2.52 5.77
N ILE A 42 -12.76 2.54 4.86
CA ILE A 42 -13.46 3.77 4.45
C ILE A 42 -14.01 4.54 5.67
N ASP A 43 -14.49 3.81 6.69
CA ASP A 43 -14.98 4.38 7.95
C ASP A 43 -13.87 5.04 8.79
N GLN A 44 -12.62 4.57 8.68
CA GLN A 44 -11.46 5.19 9.32
C GLN A 44 -11.04 6.49 8.63
N LEU A 45 -11.37 6.66 7.34
CA LEU A 45 -11.13 7.92 6.62
C LEU A 45 -12.11 9.01 7.05
N GLN A 46 -13.37 8.65 7.35
CA GLN A 46 -14.36 9.61 7.86
C GLN A 46 -14.07 10.05 9.30
N THR A 47 -13.38 9.22 10.09
CA THR A 47 -12.98 9.53 11.48
C THR A 47 -11.60 10.16 11.60
N SER A 48 -10.86 10.28 10.49
CA SER A 48 -9.66 11.10 10.41
C SER A 48 -10.08 12.56 10.50
N LYS A 49 -10.25 13.01 11.75
CA LYS A 49 -10.63 14.38 12.14
C LYS A 49 -9.91 15.36 11.24
N LEU A 50 -10.68 16.16 10.50
CA LEU A 50 -10.18 17.36 9.84
C LEU A 50 -9.19 18.05 10.78
N THR A 51 -8.00 18.35 10.27
CA THR A 51 -6.93 19.04 11.01
C THR A 51 -7.53 20.15 11.87
N GLN A 52 -7.56 19.94 13.18
CA GLN A 52 -8.15 20.89 14.11
C GLN A 52 -7.19 22.08 14.23
N THR A 53 -7.45 23.14 13.48
CA THR A 53 -6.75 24.41 13.62
C THR A 53 -7.24 25.10 14.89
N SER A 54 -6.37 25.24 15.87
CA SER A 54 -6.67 26.04 17.07
C SER A 54 -6.48 27.52 16.74
N ARG A 55 -7.48 28.36 17.04
CA ARG A 55 -7.45 29.80 16.80
C ARG A 55 -7.26 30.53 18.13
N ILE A 56 -6.27 31.42 18.19
CA ILE A 56 -6.03 32.32 19.33
C ILE A 56 -6.60 33.69 18.97
N LEU A 57 -7.48 34.20 19.81
CA LEU A 57 -8.16 35.49 19.64
C LEU A 57 -7.71 36.48 20.72
N ASP A 58 -7.73 37.77 20.40
CA ASP A 58 -7.58 38.84 21.40
C ASP A 58 -8.88 39.01 22.23
N ARG A 59 -8.84 39.90 23.22
CA ARG A 59 -9.99 40.20 24.09
C ARG A 59 -11.20 40.82 23.36
N ASN A 60 -11.00 41.30 22.14
CA ASN A 60 -12.01 41.90 21.28
C ASN A 60 -12.48 40.93 20.18
N GLY A 61 -11.98 39.68 20.18
CA GLY A 61 -12.32 38.65 19.20
C GLY A 61 -11.51 38.71 17.89
N ASN A 62 -10.50 39.58 17.79
CA ASN A 62 -9.63 39.65 16.62
C ASN A 62 -8.65 38.48 16.60
N LEU A 63 -8.40 37.92 15.41
CA LEU A 63 -7.46 36.82 15.26
C LEU A 63 -6.02 37.28 15.52
N ILE A 64 -5.39 36.70 16.55
CA ILE A 64 -3.95 36.89 16.80
C ILE A 64 -3.15 35.87 16.00
N GLU A 65 -3.53 34.59 16.08
CA GLU A 65 -2.80 33.51 15.42
C GLU A 65 -3.66 32.26 15.21
N ALA A 66 -3.38 31.51 14.15
CA ALA A 66 -3.99 30.22 13.87
C ALA A 66 -2.91 29.13 13.89
N LEU A 67 -2.93 28.27 14.91
CA LEU A 67 -1.96 27.20 15.06
C LEU A 67 -2.39 26.01 14.18
N TYR A 68 -1.66 25.84 13.07
CA TYR A 68 -1.80 24.67 12.22
C TYR A 68 -0.98 23.51 12.81
N HIS A 69 -1.65 22.56 13.44
CA HIS A 69 -1.02 21.30 13.84
C HIS A 69 -0.95 20.40 12.60
N GLN A 70 0.23 20.29 11.97
CA GLN A 70 0.42 19.51 10.75
C GLN A 70 -0.14 18.08 10.89
N ASN A 71 -0.66 17.55 9.77
CA ASN A 71 -1.10 16.17 9.64
C ASN A 71 0.10 15.21 9.64
N ARG A 72 0.76 15.07 10.79
CA ARG A 72 1.90 14.16 10.97
C ARG A 72 1.37 12.80 11.39
N THR A 73 1.69 11.78 10.62
CA THR A 73 1.49 10.39 11.05
C THR A 73 2.58 10.03 12.05
N VAL A 74 2.20 9.68 13.28
CA VAL A 74 3.15 9.17 14.28
C VAL A 74 3.58 7.77 13.86
N VAL A 75 4.83 7.62 13.44
CA VAL A 75 5.42 6.33 13.04
C VAL A 75 6.29 5.79 14.19
N ARG A 76 6.05 4.55 14.60
CA ARG A 76 6.90 3.87 15.60
C ARG A 76 8.32 3.72 15.07
N LEU A 77 9.33 3.86 15.95
CA LEU A 77 10.74 3.70 15.57
C LEU A 77 11.03 2.38 14.85
N SER A 78 10.31 1.30 15.19
CA SER A 78 10.43 -0.01 14.53
C SER A 78 10.04 -0.03 13.04
N LYS A 79 9.36 1.01 12.55
CA LYS A 79 8.93 1.17 11.15
C LYS A 79 9.83 2.15 10.37
N ILE A 80 10.89 2.67 10.99
CA ILE A 80 11.86 3.56 10.35
C ILE A 80 13.04 2.71 9.89
N SER A 81 13.46 2.87 8.63
CA SER A 81 14.65 2.18 8.10
C SER A 81 15.88 2.53 8.93
N ALA A 82 16.67 1.53 9.32
CA ALA A 82 17.96 1.72 9.99
C ALA A 82 19.08 2.18 9.04
N LYS A 83 18.82 2.16 7.73
CA LYS A 83 19.74 2.65 6.70
C LYS A 83 19.17 3.92 6.09
N LEU A 84 19.97 4.99 6.14
CA LEU A 84 19.75 6.25 5.42
C LEU A 84 20.22 6.10 3.97
#